data_AF-A0A8J3WCJ6-F1
#
_entry.id   AF-A0A8J3WCJ6-F1
#
_cell.length_a   1.000
_cell.length_b   1.000
_cell.length_c   1.000
_cell.angle_alpha   90.00
_cell.angle_beta   90.00
_cell.angle_gamma   90.00
#
_symmetry.space_group_name_H-M   'P 1'
#
loop_
_entity.id
_entity.type
_entity.pdbx_description
1 polymer ?
#
loop_
_entity_poly.entity_id
_entity_poly.type
_entity_poly.pdbx_seq_one_letter_code
_entity_poly.pdbx_strand_id
1 'polypeptide(L)'
;MKQHIEIRGGHWIGVRGMLALWLRALEDRIFGEIDAFAWVQGWEIDRRRVLRRVYRDPGFEALQECGLCRGEGTTAAEKRCPLCDGTGRIDRGRSRGLKGRPGAVSLGRPE
;
A
#
# COMPACT_ATOMS: atom_id res chain seq x y z
N MET A 1 1.48 62.93 8.21
CA MET A 1 0.89 61.63 7.85
C MET A 1 2.01 60.59 7.84
N LYS A 2 2.13 59.75 8.88
CA LYS A 2 3.10 58.65 8.93
C LYS A 2 2.35 57.34 8.70
N GLN A 3 2.55 56.71 7.55
CA GLN A 3 1.97 55.40 7.24
C GLN A 3 2.82 54.31 7.92
N HIS A 4 2.28 53.72 8.98
CA HIS A 4 2.76 52.45 9.51
C HIS A 4 2.31 51.35 8.54
N ILE A 5 3.20 50.95 7.62
CA ILE A 5 2.96 49.80 6.77
C ILE A 5 3.07 48.55 7.65
N GLU A 6 1.97 47.80 7.68
CA GLU A 6 1.71 46.60 8.46
C GLU A 6 2.53 45.41 7.92
N ILE A 7 3.85 45.44 8.12
CA ILE A 7 4.74 44.33 7.78
C ILE A 7 4.71 43.29 8.91
N ARG A 8 3.56 42.67 9.16
CA ARG A 8 3.45 41.57 10.15
C ARG A 8 2.76 40.32 9.61
N GLY A 9 2.02 40.41 8.50
CA GLY A 9 1.35 39.26 7.86
C GLY A 9 2.19 38.44 6.88
N GLY A 10 3.20 39.04 6.23
CA GLY A 10 3.95 38.39 5.12
C GLY A 10 4.91 37.29 5.57
N HIS A 11 5.55 37.45 6.72
CA HIS A 11 6.59 36.53 7.18
C HIS A 11 6.03 35.15 7.54
N TRP A 12 4.82 35.11 8.10
CA TRP A 12 4.15 33.86 8.49
C TRP A 12 3.72 33.04 7.27
N ILE A 13 3.30 33.69 6.19
CA ILE A 13 2.95 33.05 4.92
C ILE A 13 4.21 32.41 4.31
N GLY A 14 5.33 33.13 4.32
CA GLY A 14 6.62 32.61 3.84
C GLY A 14 7.11 31.41 4.66
N VAL A 15 7.07 31.50 5.99
CA VAL A 15 7.48 30.41 6.89
C VAL A 15 6.60 29.17 6.72
N ARG A 16 5.27 29.34 6.62
CA ARG A 16 4.34 28.22 6.39
C ARG A 16 4.55 27.58 5.02
N GLY A 17 4.77 28.37 3.98
CA GLY A 17 5.09 27.86 2.65
C GLY A 17 6.38 27.03 2.65
N MET A 18 7.43 27.55 3.28
CA MET A 18 8.71 26.87 3.40
C MET A 18 8.58 25.57 4.21
N LEU A 19 7.83 25.59 5.31
CA LEU A 19 7.55 24.39 6.11
C LEU A 19 6.78 23.33 5.31
N ALA A 20 5.78 23.74 4.51
CA ALA A 20 5.02 22.82 3.67
C ALA A 20 5.90 22.16 2.58
N LEU A 21 6.79 22.94 1.96
CA LEU A 21 7.77 22.42 0.99
C LEU A 21 8.74 21.43 1.65
N TRP A 22 9.21 21.75 2.86
CA TRP A 22 10.08 20.86 3.64
C TRP A 22 9.38 19.55 4.01
N LEU A 23 8.13 19.62 4.46
CA LEU A 23 7.33 18.43 4.77
C LEU A 23 7.11 17.56 3.54
N ARG A 24 6.87 18.15 2.37
CA ARG A 24 6.76 17.44 1.09
C ARG A 24 8.06 16.74 0.70
N ALA A 25 9.20 17.44 0.80
CA ALA A 25 10.50 16.84 0.52
C ALA A 25 10.85 15.69 1.47
N LEU A 26 10.49 15.84 2.75
CA LEU A 26 10.66 14.78 3.74
C LEU A 26 9.76 13.58 3.45
N GLU A 27 8.50 13.81 3.07
CA GLU A 27 7.56 12.79 2.60
C GLU A 27 8.15 11.95 1.46
N ASP A 28 8.61 12.62 0.41
CA ASP A 28 9.14 11.95 -0.79
C ASP A 28 10.42 11.17 -0.46
N ARG A 29 11.24 11.66 0.47
CA ARG A 29 12.44 10.97 0.91
C ARG A 29 12.14 9.70 1.73
N ILE A 30 11.15 9.74 2.62
CA ILE A 30 10.81 8.60 3.48
C ILE A 30 10.16 7.49 2.65
N PHE A 31 9.24 7.85 1.76
CA PHE A 31 8.40 6.87 1.08
C PHE A 31 8.83 6.58 -0.35
N GLY A 32 9.80 7.32 -0.91
CA GLY A 32 10.20 7.19 -2.31
C GLY A 32 10.60 5.78 -2.74
N GLU A 33 11.31 5.04 -1.87
CA GLU A 33 11.68 3.65 -2.16
C GLU A 33 10.47 2.73 -2.20
N ILE A 34 9.56 2.85 -1.23
CA ILE A 34 8.36 2.01 -1.13
C ILE A 34 7.38 2.36 -2.27
N ASP A 35 7.26 3.64 -2.63
CA ASP A 35 6.47 4.12 -3.76
C ASP A 35 7.03 3.59 -5.09
N ALA A 36 8.36 3.54 -5.25
CA ALA A 36 8.99 2.96 -6.43
C ALA A 36 8.71 1.45 -6.52
N PHE A 37 8.79 0.73 -5.41
CA PHE A 37 8.43 -0.69 -5.37
C PHE A 37 6.94 -0.91 -5.70
N ALA A 38 6.05 -0.13 -5.07
CA ALA A 38 4.62 -0.18 -5.32
C ALA A 38 4.30 0.10 -6.80
N TRP A 39 4.99 1.06 -7.42
CA TRP A 39 4.88 1.34 -8.85
C TRP A 39 5.32 0.14 -9.70
N VAL A 40 6.46 -0.50 -9.41
CA VAL A 40 6.94 -1.70 -10.12
C VAL A 40 5.95 -2.88 -9.97
N GLN A 41 5.33 -3.03 -8.80
CA GLN A 41 4.33 -4.09 -8.57
C GLN A 41 2.93 -3.75 -9.12
N GLY A 42 2.70 -2.53 -9.60
CA GLY A 42 1.38 -2.07 -10.05
C GLY A 42 0.38 -1.91 -8.91
N TRP A 43 0.85 -1.60 -7.70
CA TRP A 43 0.01 -1.33 -6.54
C TRP A 43 -0.61 0.07 -6.61
N GLU A 44 -1.83 0.18 -6.09
CA GLU A 44 -2.52 1.46 -5.93
C GLU A 44 -1.99 2.17 -4.68
N ILE A 45 -1.65 3.46 -4.80
CA ILE A 45 -1.06 4.27 -3.72
C ILE A 45 -2.01 5.41 -3.35
N ASP A 46 -2.56 5.40 -2.14
CA ASP A 46 -3.36 6.50 -1.59
C ASP A 46 -2.46 7.51 -0.85
N ARG A 47 -2.44 8.75 -1.36
CA ARG A 47 -1.66 9.89 -0.85
C ARG A 47 -2.53 11.00 -0.22
N ARG A 48 -3.79 10.71 0.15
CA ARG A 48 -4.74 11.71 0.69
C ARG A 48 -4.29 12.39 1.98
N ARG A 49 -3.46 11.73 2.79
CA ARG A 49 -3.00 12.25 4.10
C ARG A 49 -1.50 12.50 4.07
N VAL A 50 -1.10 13.69 4.51
CA VAL A 50 0.30 14.07 4.71
C VAL A 50 0.98 13.05 5.62
N LEU A 51 2.20 12.62 5.24
CA LEU A 51 3.01 11.64 5.97
C LEU A 51 2.36 10.26 6.19
N ARG A 52 1.30 9.91 5.45
CA ARG A 52 0.68 8.58 5.52
C ARG A 52 0.40 8.04 4.13
N ARG A 53 0.91 6.85 3.82
CA ARG A 53 0.62 6.12 2.57
C ARG A 53 -0.24 4.92 2.90
N VAL A 54 -1.19 4.62 2.02
CA VAL A 54 -1.86 3.31 2.02
C VAL A 54 -1.57 2.67 0.68
N TYR A 55 -1.05 1.45 0.73
CA TYR A 55 -0.73 0.64 -0.46
C TYR A 55 -1.79 -0.45 -0.59
N ARG A 56 -2.35 -0.61 -1.79
CA ARG A 56 -3.32 -1.65 -2.10
C ARG A 56 -2.86 -2.44 -3.32
N ASP A 57 -2.76 -3.76 -3.19
CA ASP A 57 -2.44 -4.65 -4.30
C ASP A 57 -3.75 -5.11 -4.98
N PRO A 58 -4.00 -4.73 -6.25
CA PRO A 58 -5.20 -5.14 -6.99
C PRO A 58 -5.32 -6.66 -7.16
N GLY A 59 -4.21 -7.40 -7.08
CA GLY A 59 -4.20 -8.86 -7.16
C GLY A 59 -5.01 -9.54 -6.05
N PHE A 60 -5.20 -8.89 -4.90
CA PHE A 60 -6.05 -9.43 -3.83
C PHE A 60 -7.54 -9.35 -4.17
N GLU A 61 -7.97 -8.42 -5.03
CA GLU A 61 -9.37 -8.33 -5.49
C GLU A 61 -9.73 -9.49 -6.44
N ALA A 62 -8.72 -10.06 -7.11
CA ALA A 62 -8.90 -11.22 -7.99
C ALA A 62 -8.93 -12.56 -7.25
N LEU A 63 -8.60 -12.57 -5.95
CA LEU A 63 -8.65 -13.76 -5.11
C LEU A 63 -10.11 -14.10 -4.78
N GLN A 64 -10.46 -15.35 -5.00
CA GLN A 64 -11.78 -15.88 -4.69
C GLN A 64 -11.67 -16.98 -3.65
N GLU A 65 -12.73 -17.15 -2.88
CA GLU A 65 -12.81 -18.25 -1.93
C GLU A 65 -12.63 -19.58 -2.65
N CYS A 66 -11.79 -20.43 -2.07
CA CYS A 66 -11.54 -21.75 -2.59
C CYS A 66 -12.84 -22.55 -2.53
N GLY A 67 -13.35 -23.01 -3.67
CA GLY A 67 -14.59 -23.80 -3.71
C GLY A 67 -14.53 -25.12 -2.94
N LEU A 68 -13.32 -25.66 -2.70
CA LEU A 68 -13.12 -26.94 -1.99
C LEU A 68 -13.24 -26.79 -0.46
N CYS A 69 -12.58 -25.78 0.11
CA CYS A 69 -12.60 -25.52 1.56
C CYS A 69 -13.50 -24.35 1.97
N ARG A 70 -14.15 -23.68 1.02
CA ARG A 70 -15.01 -22.50 1.24
C ARG A 70 -14.36 -21.41 2.09
N GLY A 71 -13.07 -21.16 1.87
CA GLY A 71 -12.33 -20.12 2.61
C GLY A 71 -11.62 -20.60 3.88
N GLU A 72 -11.94 -21.79 4.41
CA GLU A 72 -11.38 -22.29 5.68
C GLU A 72 -9.89 -22.65 5.60
N GLY A 73 -9.36 -22.88 4.40
CA GLY A 73 -7.99 -23.35 4.22
C GLY A 73 -7.77 -24.83 4.62
N THR A 74 -8.69 -25.44 5.36
CA THR A 74 -8.66 -26.86 5.74
C THR A 74 -9.81 -27.64 5.09
N THR A 75 -9.63 -28.94 4.94
CA THR A 75 -10.70 -29.87 4.51
C THR A 75 -11.43 -30.43 5.72
N ALA A 76 -12.56 -31.11 5.51
CA ALA A 76 -13.32 -31.76 6.60
C ALA A 76 -12.51 -32.76 7.44
N ALA A 77 -11.37 -33.25 6.92
CA ALA A 77 -10.44 -34.10 7.65
C ALA A 77 -9.35 -33.30 8.40
N GLU A 78 -9.54 -31.99 8.61
CA GLU A 78 -8.58 -31.02 9.20
C GLU A 78 -7.23 -30.95 8.48
N LYS A 79 -7.12 -31.54 7.28
CA LYS A 79 -5.93 -31.48 6.45
C LYS A 79 -5.90 -30.20 5.66
N ARG A 80 -4.70 -29.65 5.47
CA ARG A 80 -4.44 -28.51 4.58
C ARG A 80 -5.11 -28.74 3.22
N CYS A 81 -5.92 -27.78 2.78
CA CYS A 81 -6.67 -27.89 1.55
C CYS A 81 -5.72 -27.99 0.35
N PRO A 82 -5.76 -29.07 -0.45
CA PRO A 82 -4.82 -29.26 -1.55
C PRO A 82 -5.05 -28.28 -2.71
N LEU A 83 -6.26 -27.71 -2.83
CA LEU A 83 -6.61 -26.81 -3.92
C LEU A 83 -6.10 -25.38 -3.72
N CYS A 84 -6.08 -24.90 -2.47
CA CYS A 84 -5.59 -23.55 -2.13
C CYS A 84 -4.30 -23.59 -1.29
N ASP A 85 -3.73 -24.77 -1.07
CA ASP A 85 -2.61 -25.04 -0.18
C ASP A 85 -2.75 -24.34 1.19
N GLY A 86 -3.92 -24.48 1.83
CA GLY A 86 -4.14 -23.88 3.16
C GLY A 86 -4.52 -22.41 3.19
N THR A 87 -4.45 -21.68 2.07
CA THR A 87 -4.67 -20.22 2.06
C THR A 87 -6.14 -19.82 2.08
N GLY A 88 -7.05 -20.76 1.79
CA GLY A 88 -8.49 -20.51 1.68
C GLY A 88 -8.92 -19.77 0.41
N ARG A 89 -7.98 -19.25 -0.38
CA ARG A 89 -8.26 -18.41 -1.56
C ARG A 89 -7.48 -18.86 -2.80
N ILE A 90 -8.06 -18.62 -3.97
CA ILE A 90 -7.47 -18.96 -5.28
C ILE A 90 -7.66 -17.80 -6.27
N ASP A 91 -6.65 -17.56 -7.11
CA ASP A 91 -6.72 -16.54 -8.18
C ASP A 91 -7.43 -17.12 -9.41
N ARG A 92 -8.58 -16.56 -9.80
CA ARG A 92 -9.31 -17.05 -11.00
C ARG A 92 -8.62 -16.67 -12.33
N GLY A 93 -7.73 -15.69 -12.34
CA GLY A 93 -7.05 -15.19 -13.54
C GLY A 93 -5.67 -15.81 -13.81
N ARG A 94 -5.06 -16.47 -12.81
CA ARG A 94 -3.68 -16.97 -12.88
C ARG A 94 -3.55 -18.48 -13.12
N SER A 95 -4.61 -19.14 -13.59
CA SER A 95 -4.55 -20.55 -13.98
C SER A 95 -3.83 -20.80 -15.32
N ARG A 96 -3.26 -19.77 -15.97
CA ARG A 96 -2.52 -19.90 -17.26
C ARG A 96 -1.01 -19.62 -17.21
N GLY A 97 -0.38 -19.58 -16.04
CA GLY A 97 1.06 -19.28 -16.02
C GLY A 97 1.75 -19.43 -14.68
N LEU A 98 1.81 -20.66 -14.16
CA LEU A 98 2.83 -21.04 -13.17
C LEU A 98 4.21 -21.07 -13.84
N LYS A 99 4.79 -19.90 -14.15
CA LYS A 99 6.24 -19.72 -14.29
C LYS A 99 6.63 -18.31 -13.81
N GLY A 100 7.09 -18.25 -12.56
CA GLY A 100 7.99 -17.21 -12.06
C GLY A 100 7.37 -15.85 -11.72
N ARG A 101 6.90 -15.67 -10.48
CA ARG A 101 7.06 -14.39 -9.79
C ARG A 101 7.93 -14.63 -8.56
N PRO A 102 9.17 -14.13 -8.51
CA PRO A 102 9.89 -14.03 -7.25
C PRO A 102 9.25 -12.90 -6.42
N GLY A 103 8.96 -13.18 -5.15
CA GLY A 103 8.60 -12.13 -4.18
C GLY A 103 7.14 -12.11 -3.71
N ALA A 104 6.57 -13.27 -3.37
CA ALA A 104 5.58 -13.28 -2.30
C ALA A 104 6.35 -13.27 -0.96
N VAL A 105 6.82 -12.09 -0.54
CA VAL A 105 7.23 -11.91 0.86
C VAL A 105 5.93 -11.86 1.67
N SER A 106 5.60 -13.00 2.28
CA SER A 106 4.63 -13.06 3.37
C SER A 106 5.16 -12.22 4.52
N LEU A 107 4.73 -10.96 4.59
CA LEU A 107 4.86 -10.15 5.80
C LEU A 107 4.03 -10.83 6.88
N GLY A 108 4.71 -11.61 7.72
CA GLY A 108 4.16 -12.21 8.91
C GLY A 108 3.54 -11.13 9.80
N ARG A 109 2.35 -11.42 10.28
CA ARG A 109 1.66 -10.67 11.32
C ARG A 109 2.52 -10.76 12.59
N PRO A 110 2.96 -9.63 13.19
CA PRO A 110 3.62 -9.71 14.49
C PRO A 110 2.59 -10.19 15.53
N GLU A 111 3.04 -11.14 16.35
CA GLU A 111 2.31 -11.76 17.46
C GLU A 111 2.21 -10.82 18.67
#